data_AF-A0A0K8Q6W1-F1
#
_entry.id   AF-A0A0K8Q6W1-F1
#
_cell.length_a   1.000
_cell.length_b   1.000
_cell.length_c   1.000
_cell.angle_alpha   90.00
_cell.angle_beta   90.00
_cell.angle_gamma   90.00
#
_symmetry.space_group_name_H-M   'P 1'
#
loop_
_entity.id
_entity.type
_entity.pdbx_description
1 polymer ?
#
loop_
_entity_poly.entity_id
_entity_poly.type
_entity_poly.pdbx_seq_one_letter_code
_entity_poly.pdbx_strand_id
1 'polypeptide(L)'
;MPVVVAGSAMGLINAVGNLGGFVGPYVGGFLQDATQGSFLAASIFLAACLVAAGLVMLTLRRGGDRPVTERPSETGATSAPRAH
;
A
#
# COMPACT_ATOMS: atom_id res chain seq x y z
N MET A 1 -2.64 -0.31 19.46
CA MET A 1 -3.25 0.39 18.32
C MET A 1 -4.42 -0.45 17.86
N PRO A 2 -5.63 0.10 17.65
CA PRO A 2 -6.79 -0.68 17.27
C PRO A 2 -6.51 -1.42 15.95
N VAL A 3 -6.74 -2.74 15.90
CA VAL A 3 -6.50 -3.58 14.70
C VAL A 3 -7.29 -3.05 13.49
N VAL A 4 -8.42 -2.41 13.76
CA VAL A 4 -9.26 -1.75 12.76
C VAL A 4 -8.54 -0.63 12.01
N VAL A 5 -7.58 0.08 12.64
CA VAL A 5 -6.81 1.17 12.00
C VAL A 5 -5.78 0.60 11.00
N ALA A 6 -5.15 -0.52 11.35
CA ALA A 6 -4.24 -1.23 10.44
C ALA A 6 -5.01 -1.86 9.27
N GLY A 7 -6.16 -2.47 9.54
CA GLY A 7 -7.04 -3.03 8.51
C GLY A 7 -7.61 -1.97 7.56
N SER A 8 -8.03 -0.81 8.08
CA SER A 8 -8.51 0.29 7.24
C SER A 8 -7.40 0.86 6.34
N ALA A 9 -6.17 0.99 6.87
CA ALA A 9 -5.03 1.44 6.08
C ALA A 9 -4.68 0.44 4.96
N MET A 10 -4.60 -0.86 5.27
CA MET A 10 -4.37 -1.91 4.26
C MET A 10 -5.45 -1.95 3.18
N GLY A 11 -6.72 -1.84 3.57
CA GLY A 11 -7.85 -1.82 2.63
C GLY A 11 -7.81 -0.63 1.69
N LEU A 12 -7.50 0.57 2.20
CA LEU A 12 -7.35 1.77 1.39
C LEU A 12 -6.19 1.65 0.39
N ILE A 13 -5.06 1.10 0.81
CA ILE A 13 -3.90 0.87 -0.08
C ILE A 13 -4.28 -0.10 -1.21
N ASN A 14 -5.01 -1.19 -0.91
CA ASN A 14 -5.44 -2.14 -1.92
C ASN A 14 -6.43 -1.52 -2.92
N ALA A 15 -7.39 -0.75 -2.44
CA ALA A 15 -8.36 -0.06 -3.28
C ALA A 15 -7.67 0.95 -4.22
N VAL A 16 -6.73 1.76 -3.69
CA VAL A 16 -5.95 2.71 -4.49
C VAL A 16 -5.05 1.98 -5.50
N GLY A 17 -4.44 0.87 -5.11
CA GLY A 17 -3.62 0.05 -6.00
C GLY A 17 -4.42 -0.54 -7.17
N ASN A 18 -5.59 -1.10 -6.89
CA ASN A 18 -6.50 -1.62 -7.93
C ASN A 18 -7.03 -0.50 -8.84
N LEU A 19 -7.38 0.65 -8.28
CA LEU A 19 -7.81 1.82 -9.06
C LEU A 19 -6.69 2.35 -9.97
N GLY A 20 -5.47 2.47 -9.44
CA GLY A 20 -4.30 2.89 -10.22
C GLY A 20 -3.96 1.89 -11.32
N GLY A 21 -4.09 0.58 -11.06
CA GLY A 21 -3.91 -0.47 -12.07
C GLY A 21 -4.97 -0.43 -13.19
N PHE A 22 -6.21 -0.05 -12.87
CA PHE A 22 -7.28 0.10 -13.85
C PHE A 22 -7.15 1.39 -14.68
N VAL A 23 -6.84 2.51 -14.04
CA VAL A 23 -6.78 3.84 -14.67
C VAL A 23 -5.42 4.09 -15.35
N GLY A 24 -4.35 3.47 -14.86
CA GLY A 24 -2.99 3.63 -15.35
C GLY A 24 -2.82 3.36 -16.85
N PRO A 25 -3.30 2.22 -17.39
CA PRO A 25 -3.24 1.94 -18.83
C PRO A 25 -4.08 2.90 -19.67
N TYR A 26 -5.21 3.40 -19.14
CA TYR A 26 -6.04 4.38 -19.84
C TYR A 26 -5.32 5.71 -20.00
N VAL A 27 -4.70 6.21 -18.93
CA VAL A 27 -3.94 7.46 -18.97
C VAL A 27 -2.65 7.29 -19.77
N GLY A 28 -1.95 6.16 -19.60
CA GLY A 28 -0.76 5.83 -20.38
C GLY A 28 -1.04 5.68 -21.86
N GLY A 29 -2.16 5.05 -22.23
CA GLY A 29 -2.62 4.91 -23.61
C GLY A 29 -3.00 6.25 -24.23
N PHE A 30 -3.74 7.09 -23.52
CA PHE A 30 -4.07 8.45 -23.98
C PHE A 30 -2.82 9.30 -24.24
N LEU A 31 -1.80 9.17 -23.38
CA LEU A 31 -0.54 9.89 -23.55
C LEU A 31 0.32 9.32 -24.70
N GLN A 32 0.26 8.00 -24.92
CA GLN A 32 0.89 7.32 -26.05
C GLN A 32 0.26 7.75 -27.38
N ASP A 33 -1.07 7.86 -27.44
CA ASP A 33 -1.83 8.31 -28.61
C ASP A 33 -1.55 9.78 -28.93
N ALA A 34 -1.49 10.64 -27.91
CA ALA A 34 -1.13 12.05 -28.06
C ALA A 34 0.29 12.25 -28.61
N THR A 35 1.18 11.26 -28.45
CA THR A 35 2.59 11.32 -28.86
C THR A 35 2.89 10.42 -30.06
N GLN A 36 1.86 9.96 -30.80
CA GLN A 36 1.99 9.09 -31.98
C GLN A 36 2.83 7.82 -31.75
N GLY A 37 2.67 7.16 -30.61
CA GLY A 37 3.31 5.86 -30.38
C GLY A 37 4.74 5.93 -29.83
N SER A 38 5.23 7.08 -29.39
CA SER A 38 6.57 7.20 -28.79
C SER A 38 6.63 6.63 -27.37
N PHE A 39 7.40 5.55 -27.18
CA PHE A 39 7.62 4.85 -25.90
C PHE A 39 8.18 5.75 -24.77
N LEU A 40 8.79 6.88 -25.14
CA LEU A 40 9.27 7.88 -24.20
C LEU A 40 8.12 8.55 -23.41
N ALA A 41 6.92 8.67 -23.99
CA ALA A 41 5.78 9.29 -23.31
C ALA A 41 5.31 8.46 -22.10
N ALA A 42 5.17 7.14 -22.27
CA ALA A 42 4.86 6.23 -21.19
C ALA A 42 5.97 6.21 -20.12
N SER A 43 7.23 6.28 -20.54
CA SER A 43 8.38 6.29 -19.63
C SER A 43 8.45 7.58 -18.80
N ILE A 44 8.18 8.74 -19.42
CA ILE A 44 8.11 10.04 -18.72
C ILE A 44 6.91 10.09 -17.77
N PHE A 45 5.76 9.53 -18.17
CA PHE A 45 4.60 9.45 -17.29
C PHE A 45 4.87 8.60 -16.04
N LEU A 46 5.48 7.43 -16.24
CA LEU A 46 5.85 6.56 -15.13
C LEU A 46 6.89 7.23 -14.21
N ALA A 47 7.89 7.89 -14.81
CA ALA A 47 8.88 8.67 -14.06
C ALA A 47 8.23 9.81 -13.27
N ALA A 48 7.30 10.55 -13.85
CA ALA A 48 6.56 11.62 -13.18
C ALA A 48 5.71 11.08 -12.03
N CYS A 49 5.03 9.94 -12.22
CA CYS A 49 4.23 9.28 -11.19
C CYS A 49 5.12 8.81 -10.02
N LEU A 50 6.30 8.26 -10.32
CA LEU A 50 7.27 7.83 -9.31
C LEU A 50 7.85 9.01 -8.54
N VAL A 51 8.16 10.11 -9.23
CA VAL A 51 8.63 11.36 -8.61
C VAL A 51 7.53 11.95 -7.72
N ALA A 52 6.28 11.99 -8.18
CA ALA A 52 5.15 12.45 -7.38
C ALA A 52 4.95 11.58 -6.12
N ALA A 53 5.03 10.25 -6.26
CA ALA A 53 4.97 9.32 -5.13
C ALA A 53 6.12 9.57 -4.14
N GLY A 54 7.34 9.77 -4.63
CA GLY A 54 8.51 10.11 -3.82
C GLY A 54 8.36 11.43 -3.06
N LEU A 55 7.82 12.46 -3.72
CA LEU A 55 7.50 13.75 -3.11
C LEU A 55 6.45 13.62 -2.00
N VAL A 56 5.38 12.87 -2.25
CA VAL A 56 4.37 12.56 -1.22
C VAL A 56 5.04 11.84 -0.04
N MET A 57 5.86 10.82 -0.31
CA MET A 57 6.59 10.08 0.73
C MET A 57 7.52 10.98 1.57
N LEU A 58 8.17 11.98 0.95
CA LEU A 58 9.03 12.94 1.64
C LEU A 58 8.23 13.90 2.54
N THR A 59 6.99 14.22 2.18
CA THR A 59 6.09 15.03 3.02
C THR A 59 5.45 14.24 4.15
N LEU A 60 5.43 12.90 4.09
CA LEU A 60 5.03 12.05 5.21
C LEU A 60 6.07 12.17 6.33
N ARG A 61 5.71 12.88 7.40
CA ARG A 61 6.49 12.88 8.65
C ARG A 61 6.41 11.48 9.27
N ARG A 62 7.56 10.90 9.65
CA ARG A 62 7.65 9.67 10.46
C ARG A 62 6.99 9.88 11.82
N GLY A 63 5.69 9.59 11.90
CA GLY A 63 4.91 9.57 13.12
C GLY A 63 4.99 8.21 13.80
N GLY A 64 6.10 7.94 14.48
CA GLY A 64 6.20 6.91 15.53
C GLY A 64 6.28 5.47 15.04
N ASP A 65 7.51 4.99 14.82
CA ASP A 65 7.86 3.57 14.92
C ASP A 65 7.64 3.10 16.36
N ARG A 66 6.39 2.89 16.77
CA ARG A 66 6.12 2.14 17.98
C ARG A 66 6.19 0.67 17.59
N PRO A 67 7.18 -0.09 18.08
CA PRO A 67 7.26 -1.51 17.78
C PRO A 67 5.91 -2.13 18.12
N VAL A 68 5.31 -2.82 17.15
CA VAL A 68 4.18 -3.68 17.41
C VAL A 68 4.73 -4.77 18.32
N THR A 69 4.62 -4.56 19.63
CA THR A 69 4.75 -5.63 20.60
C THR A 69 3.63 -6.61 20.25
N GLU A 70 3.97 -7.62 19.45
CA GLU A 70 3.26 -8.89 19.49
C GLU A 70 3.12 -9.21 20.98
N ARG A 71 1.89 -9.16 21.48
CA ARG A 71 1.61 -9.82 22.75
C ARG A 71 1.98 -11.28 22.50
N PRO A 72 2.88 -11.88 23.29
CA PRO A 72 2.98 -13.32 23.32
C PRO A 72 1.56 -13.84 23.52
N SER A 73 1.15 -14.73 22.61
CA SER A 73 -0.09 -15.48 22.73
C SER A 73 0.03 -16.35 23.97
N GLU A 74 -0.28 -15.77 25.13
CA GLU A 74 -0.48 -16.45 26.39
C GLU A 74 -1.86 -17.11 26.37
N THR A 75 -2.00 -18.11 25.49
CA THR A 75 -3.02 -19.16 25.61
C THR A 75 -2.32 -20.51 25.68
N GLY A 76 -1.31 -20.56 26.56
CA GLY A 76 -0.80 -21.76 27.20
C GLY A 76 -1.09 -21.68 28.69
N ALA A 77 -2.37 -21.59 29.09
CA ALA A 77 -2.77 -21.65 30.49
C ALA A 77 -4.22 -22.14 30.65
N THR A 78 -4.47 -23.40 30.24
CA THR A 78 -5.17 -24.29 31.17
C THR A 78 -4.52 -25.67 31.07
N SER A 79 -3.81 -25.99 32.13
CA SER A 79 -3.26 -27.29 32.46
C SER A 79 -4.35 -28.38 32.46
N ALA A 80 -3.94 -29.59 32.03
CA ALA A 80 -4.59 -30.90 32.17
C ALA A 80 -4.95 -31.25 33.65
N PRO A 81 -5.31 -32.50 34.03
CA PRO A 81 -6.10 -33.58 33.41
C PRO A 81 -7.30 -33.97 34.30
N ARG A 82 -8.33 -34.66 33.78
CA ARG A 82 -9.21 -35.51 34.62
C ARG A 82 -9.57 -36.80 33.88
N ALA A 83 -9.01 -37.88 34.38
CA ALA A 83 -9.55 -39.23 34.23
C ALA A 83 -11.00 -39.25 34.73
N HIS A 84 -11.88 -39.92 34.00
CA HIS A 84 -12.86 -40.90 34.49
C HIS A 84 -13.44 -41.62 33.28
#